data_AF-A0A9P9JPL5-F1
#
_entry.id   AF-A0A9P9JPL5-F1
#
_cell.length_a   1.000
_cell.length_b   1.000
_cell.length_c   1.000
_cell.angle_alpha   90.00
_cell.angle_beta   90.00
_cell.angle_gamma   90.00
#
_symmetry.space_group_name_H-M   'P 1'
#
loop_
_entity.id
_entity.type
_entity.pdbx_description
1 polymer ?
#
loop_
_entity_poly.entity_id
_entity_poly.type
_entity_poly.pdbx_seq_one_letter_code
_entity_poly.pdbx_strand_id
1 'polypeptide(L)'
;MSDPRPHVVGAVKLLSLRNQQNSASGSFTQSYDRINVESVLYQGFLLSIRRPFRPDFRLDSEFITHAEDLLHSYANSNPSSSKPSIVLGVPTSLYRLILRIIDSCNVPRGSLLDHLKGLKAELQYWEQLLLDDEDSQSPQHGDSRFNDLMIIATSLLLDLITGTLTSWDNTDWPPTSVRDGDGKPWRWQLDLAMNILQCPEEHQKWSGCYLGARPLLILGYGARSLEEITLVKDILRKMQQRIGYGEVQRIREELDEITTYKVPDGQVRQEVLG
;
A
#
# COMPACT_ATOMS: atom_id res chain seq x y z
N MET A 1 -23.47 5.96 -6.35
CA MET A 1 -22.79 5.96 -5.04
C MET A 1 -22.25 7.35 -4.77
N SER A 2 -22.29 7.83 -3.52
CA SER A 2 -21.72 9.13 -3.13
C SER A 2 -20.19 9.09 -3.21
N ASP A 3 -19.58 10.21 -3.60
CA ASP A 3 -18.12 10.37 -3.62
C ASP A 3 -17.60 10.48 -2.17
N PRO A 4 -16.70 9.59 -1.70
CA PRO A 4 -16.17 9.64 -0.33
C PRO A 4 -15.11 10.73 -0.12
N ARG A 5 -14.52 11.31 -1.19
CA ARG A 5 -13.40 12.28 -1.08
C ARG A 5 -13.77 13.53 -0.26
N PRO A 6 -14.93 14.18 -0.45
CA PRO A 6 -15.32 15.34 0.37
C PRO A 6 -15.48 15.00 1.85
N HIS A 7 -15.91 13.78 2.18
CA HIS A 7 -16.06 13.34 3.57
C HIS A 7 -14.72 13.21 4.28
N VAL A 8 -13.70 12.63 3.61
CA VAL A 8 -12.34 12.54 4.17
C VAL A 8 -11.74 13.93 4.35
N VAL A 9 -11.88 14.83 3.36
CA VAL A 9 -11.43 16.22 3.48
C VAL A 9 -12.11 16.93 4.65
N GLY A 10 -13.42 16.73 4.83
CA GLY A 10 -14.16 17.26 5.97
C GLY A 10 -13.64 16.71 7.31
N ALA A 11 -13.39 15.40 7.39
CA ALA A 11 -12.87 14.75 8.59
C ALA A 11 -11.46 15.26 8.95
N VAL A 12 -10.58 15.42 7.97
CA VAL A 12 -9.26 16.06 8.14
C VAL A 12 -9.41 17.45 8.76
N LYS A 13 -10.27 18.30 8.20
CA LYS A 13 -10.52 19.65 8.73
C LYS A 13 -11.06 19.64 10.16
N LEU A 14 -11.99 18.74 10.48
CA LEU A 14 -12.54 18.61 11.83
C LEU A 14 -11.48 18.20 12.85
N LEU A 15 -10.61 17.25 12.51
CA LEU A 15 -9.51 16.83 13.38
C LEU A 15 -8.50 17.96 13.59
N SER A 16 -8.16 18.70 12.53
CA SER A 16 -7.27 19.86 12.64
C SER A 16 -7.84 20.94 13.56
N LEU A 17 -9.13 21.27 13.44
CA LEU A 17 -9.81 22.24 14.30
C LEU A 17 -9.86 21.78 15.76
N ARG A 18 -10.16 20.50 15.99
CA ARG A 18 -10.23 19.92 17.33
C ARG A 18 -8.87 19.94 18.03
N ASN A 19 -7.80 19.65 17.30
CA ASN A 19 -6.44 19.69 17.84
C ASN A 19 -6.00 21.11 18.23
N GLN A 20 -6.45 22.14 17.51
CA GLN A 20 -6.21 23.54 17.88
C GLN A 20 -6.97 23.96 19.16
N GLN A 21 -8.11 23.35 19.44
CA GLN A 21 -8.94 23.67 20.62
C GLN A 21 -8.56 22.86 21.87
N ASN A 22 -7.96 21.68 21.69
CA ASN A 22 -7.71 20.70 22.77
C ASN A 22 -6.42 20.90 23.58
N SER A 23 -5.74 22.04 23.49
CA SER A 23 -4.55 22.34 24.32
C SER A 23 -4.81 22.38 25.85
N ALA A 24 -6.04 22.08 26.31
CA ALA A 24 -6.48 22.25 27.68
C ALA A 24 -7.22 21.03 28.32
N SER A 25 -7.35 19.85 27.69
CA SER A 25 -8.19 18.77 28.26
C SER A 25 -7.70 17.32 28.07
N GLY A 26 -7.25 16.71 29.19
CA GLY A 26 -7.50 15.32 29.65
C GLY A 26 -6.95 14.10 28.88
N SER A 27 -6.45 13.09 29.60
CA SER A 27 -5.90 11.84 29.02
C SER A 27 -6.95 10.81 28.53
N PHE A 28 -8.22 10.93 28.94
CA PHE A 28 -9.27 9.98 28.53
C PHE A 28 -9.69 10.15 27.05
N THR A 29 -9.52 11.35 26.50
CA THR A 29 -9.76 11.69 25.08
C THR A 29 -8.72 11.06 24.14
N GLN A 30 -7.56 10.67 24.66
CA GLN A 30 -6.40 10.23 23.87
C GLN A 30 -6.64 8.96 23.03
N SER A 31 -7.35 7.97 23.58
CA SER A 31 -7.62 6.70 22.86
C SER A 31 -8.68 6.87 21.76
N TYR A 32 -9.71 7.69 22.01
CA TYR A 32 -10.72 8.02 21.01
C TYR A 32 -10.12 8.87 19.89
N ASP A 33 -9.24 9.82 20.23
CA ASP A 33 -8.57 10.69 19.27
C ASP A 33 -7.59 9.91 18.40
N ARG A 34 -6.87 8.95 18.99
CA ARG A 34 -6.05 7.98 18.26
C ARG A 34 -6.86 7.24 17.20
N ILE A 35 -7.97 6.60 17.58
CA ILE A 35 -8.79 5.82 16.64
C ILE A 35 -9.31 6.70 15.50
N ASN A 36 -9.73 7.94 15.80
CA ASN A 36 -10.22 8.86 14.78
C ASN A 36 -9.12 9.26 13.80
N VAL A 37 -7.92 9.61 14.30
CA VAL A 37 -6.78 9.96 13.46
C VAL A 37 -6.37 8.78 12.59
N GLU A 38 -6.23 7.59 13.18
CA GLU A 38 -5.90 6.36 12.44
C GLU A 38 -6.98 6.02 11.39
N SER A 39 -8.26 6.25 11.70
CA SER A 39 -9.36 6.02 10.76
C SER A 39 -9.35 7.01 9.58
N VAL A 40 -9.07 8.28 9.84
CA VAL A 40 -8.98 9.29 8.77
C VAL A 40 -7.74 9.04 7.90
N LEU A 41 -6.60 8.69 8.50
CA LEU A 41 -5.42 8.25 7.77
C LEU A 41 -5.73 7.03 6.89
N TYR A 42 -6.40 6.02 7.44
CA TYR A 42 -6.76 4.83 6.69
C TYR A 42 -7.66 5.15 5.50
N GLN A 43 -8.73 5.93 5.70
CA GLN A 43 -9.63 6.31 4.61
C GLN A 43 -8.94 7.18 3.56
N GLY A 44 -8.11 8.15 3.99
CA GLY A 44 -7.32 8.95 3.07
C GLY A 44 -6.36 8.11 2.24
N PHE A 45 -5.65 7.17 2.88
CA PHE A 45 -4.79 6.22 2.20
C PHE A 45 -5.57 5.38 1.17
N LEU A 46 -6.72 4.81 1.57
CA LEU A 46 -7.54 3.99 0.67
C LEU A 46 -7.91 4.76 -0.61
N LEU A 47 -8.23 6.04 -0.50
CA LEU A 47 -8.55 6.86 -1.66
C LEU A 47 -7.31 7.15 -2.51
N SER A 48 -6.18 7.50 -1.89
CA SER A 48 -4.93 7.80 -2.61
C SER A 48 -4.38 6.60 -3.40
N ILE A 49 -4.44 5.39 -2.84
CA ILE A 49 -3.93 4.17 -3.50
C ILE A 49 -4.95 3.51 -4.42
N ARG A 50 -6.17 4.04 -4.53
CA ARG A 50 -7.22 3.41 -5.34
C ARG A 50 -6.78 3.26 -6.80
N ARG A 51 -6.09 4.26 -7.33
CA ARG A 51 -5.53 4.28 -8.69
C ARG A 51 -4.06 4.69 -8.59
N PRO A 52 -3.15 3.75 -8.25
CA PRO A 52 -1.78 4.10 -7.88
C PRO A 52 -0.98 4.73 -9.03
N PHE A 53 -1.38 4.48 -10.29
CA PHE A 53 -0.75 5.07 -11.48
C PHE A 53 -1.43 6.36 -11.96
N ARG A 54 -2.59 6.72 -11.39
CA ARG A 54 -3.35 7.95 -11.65
C ARG A 54 -4.10 8.39 -10.39
N PRO A 55 -3.37 8.88 -9.38
CA PRO A 55 -4.01 9.29 -8.13
C PRO A 55 -4.98 10.44 -8.39
N ASP A 56 -6.25 10.22 -8.06
CA ASP A 56 -7.34 11.19 -8.16
C ASP A 56 -7.70 11.81 -6.79
N PHE A 57 -6.99 11.39 -5.75
CA PHE A 57 -7.07 11.91 -4.40
C PHE A 57 -5.69 11.94 -3.76
N ARG A 58 -5.43 12.98 -2.96
CA ARG A 58 -4.22 13.08 -2.14
C ARG A 58 -4.59 13.49 -0.75
N LEU A 59 -3.96 12.84 0.20
CA LEU A 59 -4.05 13.23 1.59
C LEU A 59 -3.05 14.36 1.85
N ASP A 60 -3.48 15.37 2.60
CA ASP A 60 -2.67 16.54 2.91
C ASP A 60 -1.41 16.15 3.70
N SER A 61 -0.24 16.62 3.24
CA SER A 61 1.05 16.23 3.84
C SER A 61 1.23 16.78 5.24
N GLU A 62 0.73 17.99 5.52
CA GLU A 62 0.79 18.58 6.86
C GLU A 62 -0.06 17.77 7.84
N PHE A 63 -1.26 17.37 7.42
CA PHE A 63 -2.11 16.46 8.21
C PHE A 63 -1.40 15.13 8.52
N ILE A 64 -0.73 14.50 7.54
CA ILE A 64 -0.01 13.24 7.79
C ILE A 64 1.11 13.45 8.82
N THR A 65 1.87 14.54 8.73
CA THR A 65 2.96 14.83 9.69
C THR A 65 2.41 15.01 11.08
N HIS A 66 1.36 15.83 11.21
CA HIS A 66 0.70 16.06 12.48
C HIS A 66 0.11 14.77 13.07
N ALA A 67 -0.47 13.92 12.23
CA ALA A 67 -1.00 12.64 12.66
C ALA A 67 0.10 11.70 13.16
N GLU A 68 1.26 11.64 12.49
CA GLU A 68 2.41 10.85 12.95
C GLU A 68 2.97 11.34 14.29
N ASP A 69 3.15 12.66 14.45
CA ASP A 69 3.64 13.24 15.70
C ASP A 69 2.70 12.93 16.87
N LEU A 70 1.40 13.04 16.62
CA LEU A 70 0.36 12.75 17.60
C LEU A 70 0.32 11.25 17.96
N LEU A 71 0.41 10.36 16.98
CA LEU A 71 0.46 8.91 17.24
C LEU A 71 1.74 8.49 17.97
N HIS A 72 2.87 9.13 17.65
CA HIS A 72 4.14 8.90 18.35
C HIS A 72 4.09 9.38 19.80
N SER A 73 3.52 10.56 20.04
CA SER A 73 3.25 11.08 21.39
C SER A 73 2.41 10.11 22.23
N TYR A 74 1.41 9.47 21.62
CA TYR A 74 0.53 8.53 22.30
C TYR A 74 1.24 7.22 22.67
N ALA A 75 2.07 6.70 21.76
CA ALA A 75 2.88 5.52 22.02
C ALA A 75 3.85 5.73 23.19
N ASN A 76 4.47 6.92 23.26
CA ASN A 76 5.39 7.28 24.34
C ASN A 76 4.69 7.48 25.69
N SER A 77 3.47 8.02 25.67
CA SER A 77 2.69 8.31 26.89
C SER A 77 2.09 7.06 27.53
N ASN A 78 1.80 6.01 26.76
CA ASN A 78 1.26 4.75 27.25
C ASN A 78 1.94 3.57 26.56
N PRO A 79 3.05 3.04 27.11
CA PRO A 79 3.79 1.92 26.51
C PRO A 79 2.96 0.64 26.39
N SER A 80 1.95 0.43 27.25
CA SER A 80 0.99 -0.68 27.12
C SER A 80 0.03 -0.54 25.93
N SER A 81 -0.08 0.68 25.38
CA SER A 81 -0.81 1.00 24.15
C SER A 81 0.08 1.01 22.91
N SER A 82 1.39 0.71 23.04
CA SER A 82 2.32 0.53 21.91
C SER A 82 2.00 -0.67 21.01
N LYS A 83 0.90 -1.37 21.29
CA LYS A 83 0.31 -2.35 20.38
C LYS A 83 0.15 -1.76 18.98
N PRO A 84 0.31 -2.59 17.93
CA PRO A 84 0.14 -2.15 16.54
C PRO A 84 -1.17 -1.38 16.39
N SER A 85 -1.16 -0.34 15.55
CA SER A 85 -2.35 0.47 15.29
C SER A 85 -3.52 -0.44 14.95
N ILE A 86 -4.58 -0.37 15.76
CA ILE A 86 -5.75 -1.24 15.66
C ILE A 86 -6.45 -1.03 14.32
N VAL A 87 -6.35 0.19 13.77
CA VAL A 87 -6.99 0.54 12.50
C VAL A 87 -6.02 0.41 11.31
N LEU A 88 -4.78 0.86 11.44
CA LEU A 88 -3.83 0.92 10.33
C LEU A 88 -3.08 -0.39 10.10
N GLY A 89 -2.93 -1.25 11.11
CA GLY A 89 -2.30 -2.58 11.00
C GLY A 89 -0.79 -2.61 10.67
N VAL A 90 -0.27 -1.58 10.01
CA VAL A 90 1.17 -1.36 9.72
C VAL A 90 1.62 0.01 10.24
N PRO A 91 2.93 0.25 10.42
CA PRO A 91 3.45 1.55 10.84
C PRO A 91 3.08 2.69 9.88
N THR A 92 2.78 3.88 10.43
CA THR A 92 2.44 5.08 9.65
C THR A 92 3.53 5.52 8.69
N SER A 93 4.80 5.28 9.04
CA SER A 93 5.94 5.54 8.17
C SER A 93 5.88 4.75 6.86
N LEU A 94 5.38 3.50 6.89
CA LEU A 94 5.17 2.71 5.67
C LEU A 94 4.01 3.28 4.83
N TYR A 95 2.92 3.73 5.46
CA TYR A 95 1.85 4.45 4.76
C TYR A 95 2.35 5.71 4.06
N ARG A 96 3.17 6.51 4.75
CA ARG A 96 3.78 7.72 4.21
C ARG A 96 4.71 7.41 3.03
N LEU A 97 5.51 6.35 3.12
CA LEU A 97 6.35 5.90 2.01
C LEU A 97 5.50 5.55 0.78
N ILE A 98 4.43 4.76 0.95
CA ILE A 98 3.52 4.38 -0.14
C ILE A 98 2.89 5.61 -0.80
N LEU A 99 2.41 6.58 -0.02
CA LEU A 99 1.83 7.82 -0.55
C LEU A 99 2.86 8.61 -1.37
N ARG A 100 4.11 8.73 -0.90
CA ARG A 100 5.19 9.40 -1.65
C ARG A 100 5.55 8.67 -2.94
N ILE A 101 5.51 7.34 -2.93
CA ILE A 101 5.69 6.51 -4.14
C ILE A 101 4.61 6.83 -5.16
N ILE A 102 3.34 6.87 -4.76
CA ILE A 102 2.21 7.23 -5.64
C ILE A 102 2.34 8.66 -6.17
N ASP A 103 2.77 9.59 -5.32
CA ASP A 103 2.94 11.01 -5.69
C ASP A 103 4.12 11.26 -6.63
N SER A 104 5.00 10.27 -6.85
CA SER A 104 6.13 10.36 -7.79
C SER A 104 5.72 10.79 -9.20
N CYS A 105 4.48 10.49 -9.62
CA CYS A 105 3.93 10.94 -10.91
C CYS A 105 3.88 12.47 -11.09
N ASN A 106 4.03 13.24 -10.01
CA ASN A 106 3.97 14.70 -10.01
C ASN A 106 5.32 15.37 -9.80
N VAL A 107 6.36 14.56 -9.56
CA VAL A 107 7.70 15.08 -9.32
C VAL A 107 8.26 15.62 -10.64
N PRO A 108 8.80 16.85 -10.66
CA PRO A 108 9.43 17.41 -11.85
C PRO A 108 10.53 16.49 -12.39
N ARG A 109 10.61 16.35 -13.72
CA ARG A 109 11.56 15.44 -14.38
C ARG A 109 13.02 15.67 -13.94
N GLY A 110 13.40 16.92 -13.71
CA GLY A 110 14.75 17.29 -13.26
C GLY A 110 15.13 16.75 -11.87
N SER A 111 14.16 16.47 -11.00
CA SER A 111 14.37 15.92 -9.66
C SER A 111 13.88 14.47 -9.51
N LEU A 112 13.28 13.90 -10.55
CA LEU A 112 12.61 12.59 -10.48
C LEU A 112 13.57 11.46 -10.12
N LEU A 113 14.76 11.41 -10.74
CA LEU A 113 15.72 10.33 -10.49
C LEU A 113 16.20 10.33 -9.02
N ASP A 114 16.54 11.51 -8.48
CA ASP A 114 16.99 11.64 -7.10
C ASP A 114 15.87 11.34 -6.10
N HIS A 115 14.63 11.74 -6.44
CA HIS A 115 13.46 11.39 -5.65
C HIS A 115 13.25 9.87 -5.58
N LEU A 116 13.28 9.17 -6.72
CA LEU A 116 13.11 7.71 -6.78
C LEU A 116 14.25 6.98 -6.04
N LYS A 117 15.50 7.46 -6.15
CA LYS A 117 16.63 6.93 -5.36
C LYS A 117 16.39 7.08 -3.86
N GLY A 118 15.91 8.25 -3.42
CA GLY A 118 15.56 8.49 -2.02
C GLY A 118 14.48 7.53 -1.52
N LEU A 119 13.44 7.29 -2.32
CA LEU A 119 12.39 6.31 -1.99
C LEU A 119 12.93 4.89 -1.92
N LYS A 120 13.81 4.49 -2.85
CA LYS A 120 14.43 3.14 -2.83
C LYS A 120 15.30 2.96 -1.59
N ALA A 121 16.09 3.97 -1.21
CA ALA A 121 16.92 3.92 0.00
C ALA A 121 16.07 3.80 1.28
N GLU A 122 14.95 4.52 1.37
CA GLU A 122 14.01 4.38 2.49
C GLU A 122 13.32 3.02 2.52
N LEU A 123 12.96 2.49 1.34
CA LEU A 123 12.35 1.16 1.21
C LEU A 123 13.32 0.04 1.60
N GLN A 124 14.63 0.18 1.37
CA GLN A 124 15.64 -0.82 1.74
C GLN A 124 15.59 -1.17 3.24
N TYR A 125 15.33 -0.18 4.11
CA TYR A 125 15.13 -0.43 5.54
C TYR A 125 13.99 -1.43 5.78
N TRP A 126 12.87 -1.27 5.09
CA TRP A 126 11.72 -2.18 5.20
C TRP A 126 12.00 -3.55 4.60
N GLU A 127 12.68 -3.60 3.45
CA GLU A 127 13.07 -4.87 2.82
C GLU A 127 14.04 -5.67 3.69
N GLN A 128 14.90 -5.02 4.48
CA GLN A 128 15.79 -5.71 5.43
C GLN A 128 15.02 -6.42 6.53
N LEU A 129 13.92 -5.82 7.03
CA LEU A 129 13.07 -6.45 8.04
C LEU A 129 12.46 -7.78 7.56
N LEU A 130 12.24 -7.95 6.25
CA LEU A 130 11.77 -9.22 5.68
C LEU A 130 12.80 -10.34 5.80
N LEU A 131 14.10 -10.00 5.76
CA LEU A 131 15.20 -10.96 5.79
C LEU A 131 15.57 -11.33 7.23
N ASP A 132 15.52 -10.36 8.14
CA ASP A 132 15.84 -10.57 9.55
C ASP A 132 14.80 -11.47 10.27
N ASP A 133 13.54 -11.50 9.80
CA ASP A 133 12.48 -12.35 10.36
C ASP A 133 12.66 -13.84 9.97
N GLU A 134 13.33 -14.16 8.85
CA GLU A 134 13.64 -15.55 8.49
C GLU A 134 14.70 -16.19 9.39
N ASP A 135 15.62 -15.40 9.95
CA ASP A 135 16.69 -15.86 10.84
C ASP A 135 16.25 -16.04 12.30
N SER A 136 15.08 -15.51 12.68
CA SER A 136 14.58 -15.52 14.06
C SER A 136 13.52 -16.61 14.26
N GLN A 137 13.91 -17.75 14.84
CA GLN A 137 13.04 -18.90 15.20
C GLN A 137 12.00 -18.60 16.31
N SER A 138 11.37 -17.43 16.34
CA SER A 138 10.40 -17.07 17.37
C SER A 138 8.95 -17.29 16.90
N PRO A 139 8.12 -18.07 17.62
CA PRO A 139 6.82 -18.54 17.14
C PRO A 139 5.68 -17.51 17.24
N GLN A 140 5.96 -16.20 17.21
CA GLN A 140 4.93 -15.15 17.28
C GLN A 140 4.54 -14.63 15.88
N HIS A 141 4.29 -15.53 14.93
CA HIS A 141 4.12 -15.22 13.50
C HIS A 141 2.65 -14.99 13.06
N GLY A 142 1.85 -14.33 13.90
CA GLY A 142 0.48 -13.95 13.56
C GLY A 142 0.43 -12.76 12.60
N ASP A 143 1.02 -11.65 13.06
CA ASP A 143 0.92 -10.31 12.45
C ASP A 143 2.13 -9.95 11.56
N SER A 144 3.26 -10.68 11.67
CA SER A 144 4.49 -10.40 10.91
C SER A 144 4.25 -10.48 9.40
N ARG A 145 3.63 -11.57 8.94
CA ARG A 145 3.34 -11.83 7.54
C ARG A 145 2.40 -10.82 6.89
N PHE A 146 1.56 -10.15 7.69
CA PHE A 146 0.72 -9.06 7.20
C PHE A 146 1.55 -7.83 6.80
N ASN A 147 2.51 -7.47 7.64
CA ASN A 147 3.47 -6.42 7.31
C ASN A 147 4.34 -6.83 6.12
N ASP A 148 4.72 -8.10 6.02
CA ASP A 148 5.57 -8.59 4.95
C ASP A 148 4.94 -8.35 3.57
N LEU A 149 3.69 -8.76 3.38
CA LEU A 149 3.03 -8.58 2.08
C LEU A 149 2.81 -7.10 1.75
N MET A 150 2.59 -6.24 2.77
CA MET A 150 2.52 -4.78 2.58
C MET A 150 3.87 -4.22 2.11
N ILE A 151 4.98 -4.66 2.71
CA ILE A 151 6.33 -4.23 2.31
C ILE A 151 6.65 -4.74 0.89
N ILE A 152 6.38 -6.02 0.61
CA ILE A 152 6.59 -6.65 -0.70
C ILE A 152 5.78 -5.92 -1.78
N ALA A 153 4.51 -5.64 -1.52
CA ALA A 153 3.67 -4.88 -2.44
C ALA A 153 4.17 -3.44 -2.62
N THR A 154 4.63 -2.79 -1.56
CA THR A 154 5.21 -1.44 -1.64
C THR A 154 6.47 -1.43 -2.50
N SER A 155 7.32 -2.45 -2.34
CA SER A 155 8.52 -2.63 -3.15
C SER A 155 8.19 -2.84 -4.63
N LEU A 156 7.26 -3.73 -4.91
CA LEU A 156 6.76 -3.95 -6.27
C LEU A 156 6.14 -2.67 -6.87
N LEU A 157 5.38 -1.91 -6.08
CA LEU A 157 4.77 -0.65 -6.52
C LEU A 157 5.82 0.37 -6.95
N LEU A 158 6.89 0.53 -6.16
CA LEU A 158 7.98 1.45 -6.51
C LEU A 158 8.64 1.03 -7.83
N ASP A 159 8.91 -0.25 -8.04
CA ASP A 159 9.51 -0.75 -9.28
C ASP A 159 8.57 -0.52 -10.49
N LEU A 160 7.26 -0.76 -10.33
CA LEU A 160 6.27 -0.53 -11.38
C LEU A 160 6.15 0.96 -11.75
N ILE A 161 6.11 1.86 -10.76
CA ILE A 161 6.06 3.31 -10.99
C ILE A 161 7.36 3.79 -11.60
N THR A 162 8.51 3.33 -11.09
CA THR A 162 9.83 3.69 -11.64
C THR A 162 9.90 3.31 -13.12
N GLY A 163 9.53 2.08 -13.47
CA GLY A 163 9.47 1.64 -14.86
C GLY A 163 8.58 2.55 -15.70
N THR A 164 7.37 2.85 -15.22
CA THR A 164 6.39 3.67 -15.95
C THR A 164 6.91 5.10 -16.21
N LEU A 165 7.55 5.72 -15.21
CA LEU A 165 8.01 7.11 -15.30
C LEU A 165 9.33 7.27 -16.08
N THR A 166 10.16 6.22 -16.12
CA THR A 166 11.46 6.23 -16.81
C THR A 166 11.39 5.72 -18.25
N SER A 167 10.40 4.91 -18.60
CA SER A 167 10.21 4.30 -19.92
C SER A 167 9.76 5.25 -21.05
N TRP A 168 9.80 6.57 -20.87
CA TRP A 168 9.39 7.51 -21.95
C TRP A 168 10.43 7.64 -23.08
N ASP A 169 11.64 7.10 -22.91
CA ASP A 169 12.50 6.83 -24.06
C ASP A 169 12.00 5.56 -24.75
N ASN A 170 11.40 5.74 -25.93
CA ASN A 170 10.94 4.69 -26.82
C ASN A 170 11.97 3.55 -26.89
N THR A 171 11.60 2.32 -26.54
CA THR A 171 11.41 1.22 -27.51
C THR A 171 10.96 -0.08 -26.81
N ASP A 172 11.22 -0.31 -25.51
CA ASP A 172 10.91 -1.62 -24.91
C ASP A 172 10.23 -1.53 -23.54
N TRP A 173 8.93 -1.79 -23.51
CA TRP A 173 8.19 -2.07 -22.28
C TRP A 173 7.76 -3.54 -22.25
N PRO A 174 8.09 -4.32 -21.19
CA PRO A 174 9.08 -4.04 -20.15
C PRO A 174 10.50 -4.41 -20.63
N PRO A 175 11.57 -3.85 -20.03
CA PRO A 175 12.92 -4.33 -20.29
C PRO A 175 12.99 -5.81 -19.91
N THR A 176 13.18 -6.64 -20.92
CA THR A 176 13.37 -8.08 -20.73
C THR A 176 14.75 -8.28 -20.11
N SER A 177 14.81 -9.02 -19.00
CA SER A 177 16.03 -9.60 -18.42
C SER A 177 17.17 -8.63 -18.05
N VAL A 178 16.97 -7.80 -17.03
CA VAL A 178 18.10 -7.25 -16.28
C VAL A 178 17.85 -7.62 -14.82
N ARG A 179 18.72 -8.48 -14.26
CA ARG A 179 18.88 -8.59 -12.80
C ARG A 179 18.94 -7.17 -12.26
N ASP A 180 18.18 -6.86 -11.23
CA ASP A 180 18.29 -5.54 -10.60
C ASP A 180 19.77 -5.29 -10.23
N GLY A 181 20.21 -4.03 -10.15
CA GLY A 181 21.62 -3.70 -9.86
C GLY A 181 22.18 -4.41 -8.61
N ASP A 182 21.27 -4.85 -7.74
CA ASP A 182 21.50 -5.57 -6.49
C ASP A 182 21.50 -7.12 -6.64
N GLY A 183 21.48 -7.66 -7.86
CA GLY A 183 21.53 -9.09 -8.15
C GLY A 183 20.22 -9.87 -7.92
N LYS A 184 19.15 -9.20 -7.47
CA LYS A 184 17.82 -9.79 -7.27
C LYS A 184 17.18 -10.16 -8.63
N PRO A 185 16.46 -11.30 -8.73
CA PRO A 185 15.74 -11.64 -9.95
C PRO A 185 14.63 -10.60 -10.24
N TRP A 186 14.35 -10.38 -11.52
CA TRP A 186 13.32 -9.43 -11.96
C TRP A 186 11.97 -9.79 -11.30
N ARG A 187 11.41 -8.86 -10.54
CA ARG A 187 10.18 -9.01 -9.77
C ARG A 187 10.19 -10.15 -8.74
N TRP A 188 11.32 -10.35 -8.04
CA TRP A 188 11.44 -11.27 -6.90
C TRP A 188 10.32 -11.11 -5.86
N GLN A 189 9.76 -9.89 -5.74
CA GLN A 189 8.62 -9.57 -4.88
C GLN A 189 7.41 -10.48 -5.16
N LEU A 190 7.18 -10.83 -6.43
CA LEU A 190 6.08 -11.72 -6.80
C LEU A 190 6.34 -13.14 -6.32
N ASP A 191 7.57 -13.66 -6.46
CA ASP A 191 7.90 -15.00 -5.99
C ASP A 191 7.64 -15.11 -4.47
N LEU A 192 8.09 -14.12 -3.70
CA LEU A 192 7.86 -14.08 -2.26
C LEU A 192 6.38 -13.91 -1.91
N ALA A 193 5.67 -13.00 -2.57
CA ALA A 193 4.24 -12.80 -2.35
C ALA A 193 3.43 -14.06 -2.67
N MET A 194 3.70 -14.75 -3.77
CA MET A 194 2.97 -15.97 -4.14
C MET A 194 3.21 -17.09 -3.13
N ASN A 195 4.43 -17.23 -2.61
CA ASN A 195 4.73 -18.18 -1.54
C ASN A 195 3.92 -17.89 -0.27
N ILE A 196 3.83 -16.62 0.15
CA ILE A 196 3.02 -16.21 1.31
C ILE A 196 1.54 -16.49 1.03
N LEU A 197 1.05 -16.07 -0.14
CA LEU A 197 -0.35 -16.21 -0.48
C LEU A 197 -0.78 -17.67 -0.60
N GLN A 198 0.07 -18.57 -1.10
CA GLN A 198 -0.26 -20.00 -1.20
C GLN A 198 -0.38 -20.70 0.17
N CYS A 199 0.14 -20.11 1.25
CA CYS A 199 0.04 -20.68 2.59
C CYS A 199 -1.43 -20.71 3.08
N PRO A 200 -2.01 -21.88 3.40
CA PRO A 200 -3.42 -22.00 3.80
C PRO A 200 -3.79 -21.23 5.07
N GLU A 201 -2.88 -21.13 6.03
CA GLU A 201 -3.08 -20.42 7.29
C GLU A 201 -3.15 -18.90 7.07
N GLU A 202 -2.30 -18.39 6.17
CA GLU A 202 -2.27 -16.98 5.80
C GLU A 202 -3.48 -16.59 4.95
N HIS A 203 -3.89 -17.44 4.01
CA HIS A 203 -5.12 -17.27 3.24
C HIS A 203 -6.33 -16.93 4.13
N GLN A 204 -6.44 -17.56 5.30
CA GLN A 204 -7.55 -17.33 6.22
C GLN A 204 -7.47 -15.97 6.90
N LYS A 205 -6.27 -15.50 7.27
CA LYS A 205 -6.04 -14.17 7.85
C LYS A 205 -6.28 -13.06 6.82
N TRP A 206 -5.71 -13.20 5.61
CA TRP A 206 -5.81 -12.20 4.54
C TRP A 206 -7.24 -11.96 4.07
N SER A 207 -8.02 -13.04 3.92
CA SER A 207 -9.42 -12.95 3.51
C SER A 207 -10.34 -12.36 4.58
N GLY A 208 -9.86 -12.18 5.81
CA GLY A 208 -10.59 -11.51 6.91
C GLY A 208 -10.13 -10.08 7.20
N CYS A 209 -9.08 -9.58 6.54
CA CYS A 209 -8.46 -8.29 6.89
C CYS A 209 -8.83 -7.18 5.91
N TYR A 210 -9.51 -6.11 6.35
CA TYR A 210 -9.89 -4.97 5.50
C TYR A 210 -8.72 -4.29 4.78
N LEU A 211 -7.51 -4.38 5.34
CA LEU A 211 -6.29 -3.83 4.76
C LEU A 211 -5.69 -4.74 3.68
N GLY A 212 -6.05 -6.03 3.67
CA GLY A 212 -5.45 -7.05 2.81
C GLY A 212 -5.76 -6.93 1.32
N ALA A 213 -6.76 -6.14 0.95
CA ALA A 213 -7.11 -5.97 -0.45
C ALA A 213 -6.05 -5.17 -1.23
N ARG A 214 -5.28 -4.31 -0.56
CA ARG A 214 -4.36 -3.38 -1.23
C ARG A 214 -3.09 -4.06 -1.76
N PRO A 215 -2.37 -4.89 -0.99
CA PRO A 215 -1.29 -5.68 -1.55
C PRO A 215 -1.72 -6.49 -2.76
N LEU A 216 -2.92 -7.09 -2.70
CA LEU A 216 -3.48 -7.89 -3.79
C LEU A 216 -3.72 -7.07 -5.07
N LEU A 217 -4.17 -5.81 -4.96
CA LEU A 217 -4.27 -4.91 -6.13
C LEU A 217 -2.90 -4.73 -6.81
N ILE A 218 -1.87 -4.41 -6.03
CA ILE A 218 -0.52 -4.17 -6.58
C ILE A 218 0.07 -5.45 -7.19
N LEU A 219 -0.11 -6.60 -6.53
CA LEU A 219 0.32 -7.90 -7.06
C LEU A 219 -0.40 -8.23 -8.37
N GLY A 220 -1.69 -7.90 -8.49
CA GLY A 220 -2.44 -8.06 -9.73
C GLY A 220 -1.89 -7.20 -10.88
N TYR A 221 -1.47 -5.96 -10.61
CA TYR A 221 -0.77 -5.13 -11.59
C TYR A 221 0.57 -5.73 -12.01
N GLY A 222 1.33 -6.27 -11.04
CA GLY A 222 2.64 -6.89 -11.28
C GLY A 222 2.61 -8.29 -11.88
N ALA A 223 1.47 -8.99 -11.85
CA ALA A 223 1.37 -10.39 -12.27
C ALA A 223 1.95 -10.63 -13.68
N ARG A 224 2.82 -11.65 -13.76
CA ARG A 224 3.58 -12.09 -14.93
C ARG A 224 2.85 -13.14 -15.74
N SER A 225 1.97 -13.92 -15.10
CA SER A 225 1.23 -15.01 -15.74
C SER A 225 -0.26 -15.01 -15.40
N LEU A 226 -1.03 -15.80 -16.14
CA LEU A 226 -2.47 -15.96 -15.89
C LEU A 226 -2.71 -16.69 -14.55
N GLU A 227 -1.82 -17.60 -14.16
CA GLU A 227 -1.88 -18.33 -12.90
C GLU A 227 -1.74 -17.38 -11.71
N GLU A 228 -0.75 -16.49 -11.75
CA GLU A 228 -0.49 -15.50 -10.69
C GLU A 228 -1.69 -14.55 -10.48
N ILE A 229 -2.23 -14.01 -11.57
CA ILE A 229 -3.39 -13.11 -11.47
C ILE A 229 -4.66 -13.85 -11.06
N THR A 230 -4.81 -15.12 -11.46
CA THR A 230 -5.93 -15.96 -11.04
C THR A 230 -5.89 -16.25 -9.54
N LEU A 231 -4.69 -16.53 -9.00
CA LEU A 231 -4.50 -16.70 -7.55
C LEU A 231 -4.92 -15.44 -6.78
N VAL A 232 -4.44 -14.26 -7.20
CA VAL A 232 -4.81 -12.98 -6.58
C VAL A 232 -6.33 -12.76 -6.62
N LYS A 233 -6.97 -13.01 -7.77
CA LYS A 233 -8.43 -12.89 -7.94
C LYS A 233 -9.21 -13.87 -7.07
N ASP A 234 -8.73 -15.09 -6.90
CA ASP A 234 -9.36 -16.08 -6.04
C ASP A 234 -9.39 -15.63 -4.57
N ILE A 235 -8.28 -15.06 -4.10
CA ILE A 235 -8.15 -14.55 -2.73
C ILE A 235 -9.07 -13.35 -2.52
N LEU A 236 -9.12 -12.41 -3.47
CA LEU A 236 -10.06 -11.29 -3.44
C LEU A 236 -11.52 -11.76 -3.45
N ARG A 237 -11.86 -12.79 -4.23
CA ARG A 237 -13.21 -13.37 -4.24
C ARG A 237 -13.58 -13.93 -2.86
N LYS A 238 -12.68 -14.71 -2.24
CA LYS A 238 -12.88 -15.26 -0.89
C LYS A 238 -12.99 -14.16 0.16
N MET A 239 -12.18 -13.11 0.03
CA MET A 239 -12.24 -11.93 0.89
C MET A 239 -13.61 -11.25 0.78
N GLN A 240 -14.09 -10.98 -0.43
CA GLN A 240 -15.41 -10.39 -0.65
C GLN A 240 -16.53 -11.24 -0.02
N GLN A 241 -16.48 -12.57 -0.16
CA GLN A 241 -17.46 -13.48 0.42
C GLN A 241 -17.47 -13.44 1.96
N ARG A 242 -16.33 -13.17 2.59
CA ARG A 242 -16.18 -13.17 4.05
C ARG A 242 -16.53 -11.83 4.69
N ILE A 243 -15.99 -10.73 4.16
CA ILE A 243 -16.12 -9.40 4.79
C ILE A 243 -17.15 -8.49 4.11
N GLY A 244 -17.68 -8.86 2.94
CA GLY A 244 -18.68 -8.06 2.22
C GLY A 244 -18.20 -6.67 1.82
N TYR A 245 -16.89 -6.45 1.79
CA TYR A 245 -16.30 -5.12 1.65
C TYR A 245 -16.30 -4.67 0.19
N GLY A 246 -17.06 -3.61 -0.12
CA GLY A 246 -17.23 -3.11 -1.48
C GLY A 246 -15.94 -2.69 -2.19
N GLU A 247 -14.87 -2.35 -1.45
CA GLU A 247 -13.57 -2.03 -2.06
C GLU A 247 -12.91 -3.25 -2.70
N VAL A 248 -13.13 -4.45 -2.14
CA VAL A 248 -12.64 -5.71 -2.71
C VAL A 248 -13.28 -5.97 -4.06
N GLN A 249 -14.58 -5.70 -4.18
CA GLN A 249 -15.29 -5.84 -5.46
C GLN A 249 -14.69 -4.93 -6.53
N ARG A 250 -14.46 -3.65 -6.21
CA ARG A 250 -13.89 -2.69 -7.16
C ARG A 250 -12.48 -3.09 -7.61
N ILE A 251 -11.65 -3.58 -6.69
CA ILE A 251 -10.32 -4.09 -7.02
C ILE A 251 -10.44 -5.28 -7.98
N ARG A 252 -11.39 -6.19 -7.78
CA ARG A 252 -11.61 -7.31 -8.69
C ARG A 252 -12.02 -6.85 -10.09
N GLU A 253 -12.96 -5.93 -10.18
CA GLU A 253 -13.42 -5.33 -11.45
C GLU A 253 -12.25 -4.68 -12.20
N GLU A 254 -11.42 -3.92 -11.51
CA GLU A 254 -10.21 -3.29 -12.08
C GLU A 254 -9.19 -4.33 -12.58
N LEU A 255 -8.93 -5.39 -11.80
CA LEU A 255 -8.06 -6.47 -12.25
C LEU A 255 -8.65 -7.26 -13.42
N ASP A 256 -9.98 -7.41 -13.49
CA ASP A 256 -10.66 -8.02 -14.63
C ASP A 256 -10.44 -7.21 -15.90
N GLU A 257 -10.65 -5.89 -15.85
CA GLU A 257 -10.36 -4.98 -16.96
C GLU A 257 -8.92 -5.15 -17.46
N ILE A 258 -7.93 -5.03 -16.56
CA ILE A 258 -6.50 -5.14 -16.92
C ILE A 258 -6.15 -6.53 -17.51
N THR A 259 -6.79 -7.60 -17.03
CA THR A 259 -6.54 -8.95 -17.54
C THR A 259 -7.13 -9.12 -18.93
N THR A 260 -8.32 -8.57 -19.18
CA THR A 260 -8.97 -8.61 -20.49
C THR A 260 -8.15 -7.88 -21.55
N TYR A 261 -7.43 -6.81 -21.20
CA TYR A 261 -6.50 -6.13 -22.10
C TYR A 261 -5.17 -6.89 -22.34
N LYS A 262 -4.78 -7.81 -21.44
CA LYS A 262 -3.55 -8.63 -21.60
C LYS A 262 -3.74 -9.86 -22.51
N VAL A 263 -4.99 -10.26 -22.81
CA VAL A 263 -5.32 -11.55 -23.44
C VAL A 263 -5.66 -11.53 -24.95
N PRO A 264 -5.99 -10.43 -25.67
CA PRO A 264 -6.27 -10.49 -27.09
C PRO A 264 -5.06 -10.01 -27.91
N ASP A 265 -4.33 -10.98 -28.46
CA ASP A 265 -3.21 -10.85 -29.40
C ASP A 265 -1.92 -10.18 -28.90
N GLY A 266 -0.79 -10.79 -29.25
CA GLY A 266 0.57 -10.42 -28.85
C GLY A 266 1.09 -9.08 -29.41
N GLN A 267 0.29 -8.02 -29.34
CA GLN A 267 0.69 -6.64 -29.57
C GLN A 267 0.02 -5.74 -28.52
N VAL A 268 0.77 -5.44 -27.47
CA VAL A 268 0.36 -4.46 -26.45
C VAL A 268 0.44 -3.07 -27.05
N ARG A 269 -0.70 -2.42 -27.30
CA ARG A 269 -0.80 -0.96 -27.44
C ARG A 269 -1.87 -0.37 -26.53
N GLN A 270 -1.38 0.39 -25.55
CA GLN A 270 -1.74 1.79 -25.30
C GLN A 270 -3.23 2.19 -25.28
N GLU A 271 -4.05 1.55 -24.44
CA GLU A 271 -5.34 2.16 -24.01
C GLU A 271 -5.57 1.90 -22.52
N VAL A 272 -4.79 2.57 -21.68
CA VAL A 272 -5.26 2.86 -20.31
C VAL A 272 -5.32 4.36 -20.07
N LEU A 273 -4.84 5.24 -20.96
CA LEU A 273 -4.78 6.71 -20.81
C LEU A 273 -5.99 7.47 -21.37
N GLY A 274 -7.21 7.03 -21.00
CA GLY A 274 -8.41 7.87 -21.01
C GLY A 274 -8.66 8.52 -19.65
#